data_AF-A0A5J9U7S0-F1
#
_entry.id   AF-A0A5J9U7S0-F1
#
_cell.length_a   1.000
_cell.length_b   1.000
_cell.length_c   1.000
_cell.angle_alpha   90.00
_cell.angle_beta   90.00
_cell.angle_gamma   90.00
#
_symmetry.space_group_name_H-M   'P 1'
#
loop_
_entity.id
_entity.type
_entity.pdbx_description
1 polymer ?
#
loop_
_entity_poly.entity_id
_entity_poly.type
_entity_poly.pdbx_seq_one_letter_code
_entity_poly.pdbx_strand_id
1 'polypeptide(L)' 'MSLLAPSASSESEPPFLPREKIVEKQRYFQSVHKPTYLKGRYDVITSVAIPLALAVSSMYLVGRGIYNMSHGIGKKE' A
#
# COMPACT_ATOMS: atom_id res chain seq x y z
N MET A 1 20.58 55.25 21.96
CA MET A 1 19.37 54.50 21.59
C MET A 1 19.80 53.14 21.09
N SER A 2 19.42 52.10 21.82
CA SER A 2 19.87 50.73 21.64
C SER A 2 18.87 49.95 20.77
N LEU A 3 19.43 49.08 19.92
CA LEU A 3 18.87 47.84 19.37
C LEU A 3 17.66 47.89 18.42
N LEU A 4 17.91 47.42 17.18
CA LEU A 4 17.00 46.44 16.57
C LEU A 4 17.86 45.37 15.89
N ALA A 5 18.03 44.24 16.58
CA ALA A 5 18.60 43.02 16.01
C ALA A 5 17.67 42.50 14.89
N PRO A 6 18.21 41.85 13.83
CA PRO A 6 17.40 41.32 12.75
C PRO A 6 16.42 40.28 13.29
N SER A 7 15.19 40.34 12.77
CA SER A 7 14.07 39.47 13.13
C SER A 7 14.50 38.01 13.12
N ALA A 8 14.18 37.30 14.20
CA ALA A 8 14.28 35.85 14.28
C ALA A 8 13.75 35.22 12.99
N SER A 9 14.67 34.65 12.21
CA SER A 9 14.33 33.65 11.21
C SER A 9 13.56 32.56 11.95
N SER A 10 12.32 32.32 11.54
CA SER A 10 11.61 31.10 11.87
C SER A 10 12.35 29.92 11.24
N GLU A 11 13.44 29.47 11.86
CA GLU A 11 14.01 28.17 11.55
C GLU A 11 12.94 27.14 11.92
N SER A 12 12.17 26.71 10.92
CA SER A 12 11.25 25.60 11.07
C SER A 12 12.06 24.38 11.47
N GLU A 13 11.73 23.78 12.62
CA GLU A 13 12.38 22.57 13.12
C GLU A 13 12.48 21.54 11.98
N PRO A 14 13.68 20.99 11.71
CA PRO A 14 13.83 20.00 10.66
C PRO A 14 12.99 18.75 11.01
N PRO A 15 12.36 18.09 10.02
CA PRO A 15 11.57 16.91 10.27
C PRO A 15 12.41 15.80 10.93
N PHE A 16 11.75 14.92 11.69
CA PHE A 16 12.39 13.82 12.43
C PHE A 16 13.26 12.87 11.57
N LEU A 17 13.05 12.86 10.25
CA LEU A 17 13.85 12.10 9.31
C LEU A 17 14.52 13.01 8.27
N PRO A 18 15.79 12.73 7.91
CA PRO A 18 16.48 13.42 6.83
C PRO A 18 15.74 13.25 5.50
N ARG A 19 15.63 14.35 4.72
CA ARG A 19 14.88 14.38 3.46
C ARG A 19 15.55 13.56 2.36
N GLU A 20 16.83 13.26 2.49
CA GLU A 20 17.65 12.50 1.55
C GLU A 20 17.05 11.11 1.30
N LYS A 21 16.53 10.45 2.34
CA LYS A 21 15.86 9.15 2.23
C LYS A 21 14.61 9.21 1.35
N ILE A 22 13.85 10.30 1.44
CA ILE A 22 12.64 10.51 0.62
C ILE A 22 13.04 10.76 -0.83
N VAL A 23 14.05 11.59 -1.07
CA VAL A 23 14.56 11.89 -2.42
C VAL A 23 15.09 10.62 -3.09
N GLU A 24 15.76 9.74 -2.35
CA GLU A 24 16.23 8.44 -2.86
C GLU A 24 15.05 7.55 -3.29
N LYS A 25 14.02 7.41 -2.45
CA LYS A 25 12.81 6.65 -2.79
C LYS A 25 12.08 7.27 -3.97
N GLN A 26 11.99 8.59 -4.04
CA GLN A 26 11.37 9.30 -5.14
C GLN A 26 12.10 9.01 -6.46
N ARG A 27 13.43 9.10 -6.49
CA ARG A 27 14.23 8.75 -7.67
C ARG A 27 14.01 7.31 -8.10
N TYR A 28 13.99 6.36 -7.15
CA TYR A 28 13.71 4.95 -7.42
C TYR A 28 12.31 4.73 -8.03
N PHE A 29 11.25 5.25 -7.40
CA PHE A 29 9.88 5.03 -7.89
C PHE A 29 9.55 5.81 -9.17
N GLN A 30 10.29 6.88 -9.47
CA GLN A 30 10.17 7.63 -10.71
C GLN A 30 10.94 6.99 -11.87
N SER A 31 12.05 6.27 -11.61
CA SER A 31 12.80 5.58 -12.66
C SER A 31 12.15 4.27 -13.12
N VAL A 32 11.26 3.68 -12.32
CA VAL A 32 10.55 2.44 -12.64
C VAL A 32 9.33 2.70 -13.54
N HIS A 33 9.37 2.13 -14.74
CA HIS A 33 8.30 2.23 -15.75
C HIS A 33 7.27 1.10 -15.58
N LYS A 34 6.62 1.06 -14.41
CA LYS A 34 5.53 0.12 -14.09
C LYS A 34 4.32 0.87 -13.55
N PRO A 35 3.11 0.28 -13.63
CA PRO A 35 1.93 0.81 -12.94
C PRO A 35 2.20 1.01 -11.45
N THR A 36 1.52 1.98 -10.83
CA THR A 36 1.75 2.41 -9.44
C THR A 36 1.76 1.25 -8.44
N TYR A 37 0.87 0.28 -8.60
CA TYR A 37 0.72 -0.87 -7.72
C TYR A 37 1.73 -2.01 -7.99
N LEU A 38 2.72 -1.83 -8.86
CA LEU A 38 3.75 -2.83 -9.19
C LEU A 38 5.17 -2.25 -9.18
N LYS A 39 5.37 -1.06 -8.64
CA LYS A 39 6.67 -0.39 -8.70
C LYS A 39 7.66 -0.97 -7.71
N GLY A 40 7.22 -1.25 -6.50
CA GLY A 40 8.00 -1.87 -5.44
C GLY A 40 8.13 -3.38 -5.64
N ARG A 41 9.26 -3.94 -5.18
CA ARG A 41 9.46 -5.40 -5.15
C ARG A 41 8.41 -6.10 -4.27
N TYR A 42 8.02 -5.46 -3.16
CA TYR A 42 7.01 -5.99 -2.25
C TYR A 42 5.58 -5.85 -2.79
N ASP A 43 5.36 -4.95 -3.75
CA ASP A 43 4.03 -4.70 -4.30
C ASP A 43 3.50 -5.94 -5.02
N VAL A 44 4.36 -6.73 -5.68
CA VAL A 44 3.94 -7.99 -6.31
C VAL A 44 3.33 -8.96 -5.30
N ILE A 45 3.87 -9.02 -4.08
CA ILE A 45 3.34 -9.90 -3.03
C ILE A 45 1.99 -9.36 -2.55
N THR A 46 1.92 -8.06 -2.25
CA THR A 46 0.75 -7.43 -1.63
C THR A 46 -0.40 -7.18 -2.58
N SER A 47 -0.12 -6.90 -3.86
CA SER A 47 -1.12 -6.52 -4.86
C SER A 47 -1.47 -7.64 -5.84
N VAL A 48 -0.64 -8.69 -5.95
CA VAL A 48 -0.90 -9.81 -6.88
C VAL A 48 -1.08 -11.11 -6.11
N ALA A 49 -0.06 -11.57 -5.38
CA ALA A 49 -0.10 -12.91 -4.80
C ALA A 49 -1.21 -13.08 -3.74
N ILE A 50 -1.23 -12.19 -2.74
CA ILE A 50 -2.22 -12.27 -1.65
C ILE A 50 -3.65 -12.06 -2.16
N PRO A 51 -3.96 -10.98 -2.92
CA PRO A 51 -5.33 -10.76 -3.38
C PRO A 51 -5.82 -11.83 -4.35
N LEU A 52 -4.96 -12.36 -5.23
CA LEU A 52 -5.34 -13.39 -6.18
C LEU A 52 -5.66 -14.71 -5.47
N ALA A 53 -4.82 -15.15 -4.53
CA ALA A 53 -5.08 -16.35 -3.74
C ALA A 53 -6.39 -16.22 -2.93
N LEU A 54 -6.62 -15.04 -2.34
CA LEU A 54 -7.85 -14.76 -1.60
C LEU A 54 -9.08 -14.75 -2.53
N ALA A 55 -8.98 -14.13 -3.71
CA ALA A 55 -10.07 -14.07 -4.66
C ALA A 55 -10.44 -15.47 -5.18
N VAL A 56 -9.45 -16.26 -5.57
CA VAL A 56 -9.67 -17.63 -6.07
C VAL A 56 -10.32 -18.51 -5.01
N SER A 57 -9.76 -18.52 -3.79
CA SER A 57 -10.32 -19.31 -2.68
C SER A 57 -11.74 -18.86 -2.32
N SER A 58 -11.99 -17.55 -2.29
CA SER A 58 -13.32 -17.00 -2.01
C SER A 58 -14.33 -17.36 -3.09
N MET A 59 -13.97 -17.21 -4.37
CA MET A 59 -14.81 -17.61 -5.50
C MET A 59 -15.14 -19.10 -5.47
N TYR A 60 -14.16 -19.95 -5.15
CA TYR A 60 -14.39 -21.39 -5.02
C TYR A 60 -15.39 -21.71 -3.91
N LEU A 61 -15.23 -21.12 -2.72
CA LEU A 61 -16.14 -21.34 -1.59
C LEU A 61 -17.55 -20.83 -1.89
N VAL A 62 -17.68 -19.65 -2.51
CA VAL A 62 -18.97 -19.10 -2.92
C VAL A 62 -19.64 -20.01 -3.95
N GLY A 63 -18.92 -20.42 -4.99
CA GLY A 63 -19.44 -21.32 -6.01
C GLY A 63 -19.91 -22.65 -5.43
N ARG A 64 -19.11 -23.25 -4.54
CA ARG A 64 -19.50 -24.48 -3.83
C ARG A 64 -20.71 -24.27 -2.93
N GLY A 65 -20.80 -23.14 -2.25
CA GLY A 65 -21.96 -22.77 -1.44
C GLY A 65 -23.23 -22.72 -2.26
N ILE A 66 -23.20 -21.98 -3.39
CA ILE A 66 -24.34 -21.88 -4.32
C ILE A 66 -24.72 -23.25 -4.89
N TYR A 67 -23.74 -24.05 -5.28
CA TYR A 67 -23.98 -25.41 -5.77
C TYR A 67 -24.68 -26.28 -4.73
N ASN A 68 -24.18 -26.30 -3.49
CA ASN A 68 -24.77 -27.08 -2.41
C ASN A 68 -26.20 -26.62 -2.09
N MET A 69 -26.44 -25.30 -2.03
CA MET A 69 -27.78 -24.74 -1.78
C MET A 69 -28.76 -25.11 -2.90
N SER A 70 -28.35 -24.98 -4.17
CA SER A 70 -29.20 -25.29 -5.33
C SER A 70 -29.55 -26.79 -5.45
N HIS A 71 -28.68 -27.68 -4.97
CA HIS A 71 -28.90 -29.12 -5.02
C HIS A 71 -29.43 -29.70 -3.70
N GLY A 72 -29.67 -28.86 -2.69
CA GLY A 72 -30.15 -29.30 -1.37
C GLY A 72 -29.14 -30.18 -0.61
N ILE A 73 -27.85 -30.09 -0.95
CA ILE A 73 -26.76 -30.89 -0.38
C ILE A 73 -26.23 -30.22 0.90
N GLY A 74 -25.84 -31.02 1.89
CA GLY A 74 -25.19 -30.51 3.11
C GLY A 74 -26.15 -30.02 4.19
N LYS A 75 -27.43 -30.45 4.14
CA LYS A 75 -28.35 -30.30 5.27
C LYS A 75 -27.81 -31.09 6.46
N LYS A 76 -27.78 -30.45 7.62
CA LYS A 76 -27.60 -31.14 8.89
C LYS A 76 -28.95 -31.73 9.30
N GLU A 77 -28.94 -32.88 9.96
CA GLU A 77 -30.15 -33.47 10.55
C GLU A 77 -30.91 -32.48 11.44
#